data_AF-A0A0L7RFU6-F1
#
_entry.id   AF-A0A0L7RFU6-F1
#
_cell.length_a   1.000
_cell.length_b   1.000
_cell.length_c   1.000
_cell.angle_alpha   90.00
_cell.angle_beta   90.00
_cell.angle_gamma   90.00
#
_symmetry.space_group_name_H-M   'P 1'
#
loop_
_entity.id
_entity.type
_entity.pdbx_description
1 polymer ?
#
loop_
_entity_poly.entity_id
_entity_poly.type
_entity_poly.pdbx_seq_one_letter_code
_entity_poly.pdbx_strand_id
1 'polypeptide(L)'
;MLMKMGYKPGQGIGKTESGRTEPIGLEVKLGRQGLGKEIKKKERKNKDNSCNDKLDNKNMKDFRGRIAQKRTEQLLKIDLYKSQKICEQLDTQQKLEKPIEAWYWLPQDNESNSEDSSSEEDDESFSVDEKLEILTKYLRKKHFYCIWCGVAYHNEDDLRDNCPGNTRNDH
;
A
#
# COMPACT_ATOMS: atom_id res chain seq x y z
N MET A 1 5.31 71.20 34.07
CA MET A 1 4.16 72.04 33.66
C MET A 1 2.81 71.28 33.69
N LEU A 2 2.75 69.96 33.45
CA LEU A 2 1.48 69.18 33.52
C LEU A 2 0.94 68.93 34.94
N MET A 3 1.79 68.65 35.92
CA MET A 3 1.37 68.42 37.33
C MET A 3 0.64 69.62 37.94
N LYS A 4 0.98 70.83 37.49
CA LYS A 4 0.37 72.08 37.97
C LYS A 4 -1.06 72.29 37.43
N MET A 5 -1.49 71.47 36.47
CA MET A 5 -2.83 71.48 35.84
C MET A 5 -3.68 70.26 36.28
N GLY A 6 -3.29 69.57 37.36
CA GLY A 6 -4.09 68.48 37.95
C GLY A 6 -3.75 67.07 37.48
N TYR A 7 -2.70 66.89 36.68
CA TYR A 7 -2.22 65.56 36.29
C TYR A 7 -1.43 64.88 37.42
N LYS A 8 -1.85 63.67 37.83
CA LYS A 8 -1.09 62.79 38.75
C LYS A 8 -0.42 61.66 37.96
N PRO A 9 0.86 61.34 38.23
CA PRO A 9 1.55 60.25 37.54
C PRO A 9 0.83 58.93 37.82
N GLY A 10 0.42 58.23 36.75
CA GLY A 10 -0.35 56.99 36.82
C GLY A 10 -1.85 57.13 36.52
N GLN A 11 -2.37 58.35 36.34
CA GLN A 11 -3.78 58.61 36.04
C GLN A 11 -3.98 59.03 34.58
N GLY A 12 -5.07 58.60 33.95
CA GLY A 12 -5.40 58.92 32.57
C GLY A 12 -5.65 60.41 32.36
N ILE A 13 -5.12 60.99 31.27
CA ILE A 13 -5.37 62.40 30.92
C ILE A 13 -6.85 62.60 30.50
N GLY A 14 -7.53 63.60 31.08
CA GLY A 14 -8.90 64.03 30.72
C GLY A 14 -9.83 64.22 31.94
N LYS A 15 -10.92 64.97 31.79
CA LYS A 15 -11.89 65.25 32.88
C LYS A 15 -12.58 64.00 33.46
N THR A 16 -12.58 62.90 32.72
CA THR A 16 -13.20 61.60 33.08
C THR A 16 -12.15 60.50 33.29
N GLU A 17 -10.87 60.86 33.43
CA GLU A 17 -9.74 59.93 33.62
C GLU A 17 -9.58 58.85 32.53
N SER A 18 -10.20 59.06 31.36
CA SER A 18 -10.34 58.04 30.30
C SER A 18 -9.12 57.94 29.38
N GLY A 19 -8.09 58.74 29.60
CA GLY A 19 -6.84 58.69 28.85
C GLY A 19 -6.05 57.42 29.16
N ARG A 20 -5.45 56.81 28.15
CA ARG A 20 -4.64 55.59 28.32
C ARG A 20 -3.40 55.93 29.15
N THR A 21 -3.18 55.18 30.22
CA THR A 21 -2.02 55.30 31.10
C THR A 21 -0.78 54.62 30.52
N GLU A 22 -0.98 53.61 29.69
CA GLU A 22 0.08 52.88 29.03
C GLU A 22 0.27 53.38 27.58
N PRO A 23 1.53 53.54 27.13
CA PRO A 23 1.82 53.86 25.74
C PRO A 23 1.28 52.75 24.83
N ILE A 24 0.79 53.14 23.65
CA ILE A 24 0.26 52.19 22.67
C ILE A 24 1.40 51.25 22.27
N GLY A 25 1.25 49.95 22.60
CA GLY A 25 2.21 48.92 22.25
C GLY A 25 2.45 48.89 20.74
N LEU A 26 3.72 48.98 20.32
CA LEU A 26 4.11 48.88 18.93
C LEU A 26 4.27 47.40 18.56
N GLU A 27 3.23 46.79 17.98
CA GLU A 27 3.37 45.50 17.32
C GLU A 27 4.05 45.70 15.96
N VAL A 28 5.37 45.41 15.90
CA VAL A 28 6.11 45.44 14.63
C VAL A 28 5.71 44.22 13.80
N LYS A 29 4.89 44.45 12.78
CA LYS A 29 4.49 43.39 11.85
C LYS A 29 5.67 42.99 10.98
N LEU A 30 6.19 41.77 11.20
CA LEU A 30 7.35 41.23 10.47
C LEU A 30 7.05 40.78 9.03
N GLY A 31 5.78 40.84 8.59
CA GLY A 31 5.36 40.37 7.28
C GLY A 31 5.02 41.51 6.31
N ARG A 32 5.26 41.30 5.00
CA ARG A 32 4.90 42.23 3.92
C ARG A 32 3.40 42.29 3.57
N GLN A 33 2.53 41.71 4.41
CA GLN A 33 1.09 41.66 4.15
C GLN A 33 0.37 42.88 4.75
N GLY A 34 -0.59 43.44 4.03
CA GLY A 34 -1.41 44.57 4.50
C GLY A 34 -2.09 44.32 5.84
N LEU A 35 -2.29 45.39 6.62
CA LEU A 35 -3.04 45.38 7.88
C LEU A 35 -4.46 44.81 7.63
N GLY A 36 -4.90 43.84 8.44
CA GLY A 36 -6.21 43.18 8.31
C GLY A 36 -6.32 41.97 7.36
N LYS A 37 -5.30 41.65 6.53
CA LYS A 37 -5.33 40.43 5.67
C LYS A 37 -5.01 39.12 6.40
N GLU A 38 -4.20 39.20 7.45
CA GLU A 38 -3.76 38.04 8.25
C GLU A 38 -4.94 37.29 8.89
N ILE A 39 -5.89 38.04 9.47
CA ILE A 39 -7.04 37.50 10.20
C ILE A 39 -7.98 36.76 9.23
N LYS A 40 -8.34 37.39 8.10
CA LYS A 40 -9.21 36.80 7.06
C LYS A 40 -8.62 35.55 6.40
N LYS A 41 -7.29 35.44 6.30
CA LYS A 41 -6.61 34.29 5.69
C LYS A 41 -6.54 33.09 6.66
N LYS A 42 -6.37 33.34 7.96
CA LYS A 42 -6.42 32.29 9.00
C LYS A 42 -7.81 31.65 9.09
N GLU A 43 -8.88 32.44 9.00
CA GLU A 43 -10.26 31.92 9.02
C GLU A 43 -10.61 31.08 7.78
N ARG A 44 -10.14 31.47 6.59
CA ARG A 44 -10.33 30.70 5.35
C ARG A 44 -9.56 29.38 5.35
N LYS A 45 -8.28 29.40 5.77
CA LYS A 45 -7.45 28.19 5.86
C LYS A 45 -8.03 27.13 6.82
N ASN A 46 -8.58 27.54 7.96
CA ASN A 46 -9.16 26.59 8.91
C ASN A 46 -10.44 25.90 8.40
N LYS A 47 -11.19 26.53 7.49
CA LYS A 47 -12.44 25.98 6.95
C LYS A 47 -12.21 25.06 5.75
N ASP A 48 -11.21 25.37 4.92
CA ASP A 48 -10.90 24.60 3.71
C ASP A 48 -10.03 23.35 3.98
N ASN A 49 -9.20 23.35 5.03
CA ASN A 49 -8.32 22.23 5.35
C ASN A 49 -9.05 20.97 5.84
N SER A 50 -10.15 21.12 6.61
CA SER A 50 -10.80 19.95 7.25
C SER A 50 -11.60 19.06 6.28
N CYS A 51 -11.99 19.59 5.11
CA CYS A 51 -12.82 18.87 4.13
C CYS A 51 -11.96 18.29 2.99
N ASN A 52 -11.02 19.08 2.45
CA ASN A 52 -10.15 18.64 1.35
C ASN A 52 -9.17 17.55 1.78
N ASP A 53 -8.57 17.63 2.98
CA ASP A 53 -7.63 16.60 3.46
C ASP A 53 -8.28 15.21 3.55
N LYS A 54 -9.59 15.12 3.84
CA LYS A 54 -10.30 13.84 3.95
C LYS A 54 -10.63 13.24 2.59
N LEU A 55 -11.00 14.08 1.61
CA LEU A 55 -11.28 13.64 0.24
C LEU A 55 -9.99 13.20 -0.48
N ASP A 56 -8.91 13.97 -0.32
CA ASP A 56 -7.59 13.63 -0.88
C ASP A 56 -7.00 12.36 -0.24
N ASN A 57 -7.13 12.20 1.09
CA ASN A 57 -6.69 10.96 1.75
C ASN A 57 -7.52 9.74 1.34
N LYS A 58 -8.84 9.89 1.12
CA LYS A 58 -9.68 8.79 0.66
C LYS A 58 -9.28 8.36 -0.74
N ASN A 59 -9.13 9.32 -1.66
CA ASN A 59 -8.68 9.06 -3.03
C ASN A 59 -7.28 8.43 -3.09
N MET A 60 -6.34 8.87 -2.24
CA MET A 60 -5.00 8.30 -2.16
C MET A 60 -4.98 6.88 -1.54
N LYS A 61 -5.79 6.60 -0.51
CA LYS A 61 -5.91 5.25 0.05
C LYS A 61 -6.52 4.28 -0.98
N ASP A 62 -7.54 4.73 -1.70
CA ASP A 62 -8.18 3.94 -2.76
C ASP A 62 -7.18 3.63 -3.90
N PHE A 63 -6.35 4.62 -4.28
CA PHE A 63 -5.28 4.41 -5.25
C PHE A 63 -4.23 3.39 -4.77
N ARG A 64 -3.74 3.53 -3.53
CA ARG A 64 -2.77 2.60 -2.94
C ARG A 64 -3.34 1.18 -2.83
N GLY A 65 -4.62 1.04 -2.51
CA GLY A 65 -5.33 -0.23 -2.47
C GLY A 65 -5.33 -0.94 -3.83
N ARG A 66 -5.68 -0.24 -4.91
CA ARG A 66 -5.66 -0.81 -6.27
C ARG A 66 -4.27 -1.25 -6.70
N ILE A 67 -3.24 -0.45 -6.40
CA ILE A 67 -1.85 -0.81 -6.71
C ILE A 67 -1.40 -2.03 -5.91
N ALA A 68 -1.78 -2.10 -4.63
CA ALA A 68 -1.48 -3.27 -3.80
C ALA A 68 -2.16 -4.53 -4.34
N GLN A 69 -3.45 -4.46 -4.68
CA GLN A 69 -4.19 -5.58 -5.28
C GLN A 69 -3.57 -6.05 -6.60
N LYS A 70 -3.24 -5.11 -7.49
CA LYS A 70 -2.60 -5.47 -8.77
C LYS A 70 -1.26 -6.17 -8.55
N ARG A 71 -0.48 -5.73 -7.55
CA ARG A 71 0.79 -6.39 -7.19
C ARG A 71 0.56 -7.79 -6.63
N THR A 72 -0.44 -8.00 -5.77
CA THR A 72 -0.74 -9.33 -5.23
C THR A 72 -1.17 -10.29 -6.33
N GLU A 73 -2.03 -9.85 -7.26
CA GLU A 73 -2.44 -10.65 -8.42
C GLU A 73 -1.25 -10.98 -9.33
N GLN A 74 -0.36 -10.02 -9.57
CA GLN A 74 0.87 -10.27 -10.34
C GLN A 74 1.79 -11.28 -9.65
N LEU A 75 1.94 -11.19 -8.33
CA LEU A 75 2.73 -12.15 -7.55
C LEU A 75 2.13 -13.56 -7.66
N LEU A 76 0.81 -13.71 -7.51
CA LEU A 76 0.13 -15.00 -7.66
C LEU A 76 0.40 -15.62 -9.04
N LYS A 77 0.32 -14.83 -10.12
CA LYS A 77 0.63 -15.31 -11.48
C LYS A 77 2.08 -15.76 -11.63
N ILE A 78 3.03 -14.99 -11.09
CA ILE A 78 4.45 -15.35 -11.12
C ILE A 78 4.72 -16.63 -10.33
N ASP A 79 4.10 -16.76 -9.17
CA ASP A 79 4.27 -17.94 -8.31
C ASP A 79 3.65 -19.19 -8.95
N LEU A 80 2.48 -19.06 -9.59
CA LEU A 80 1.86 -20.11 -10.38
C LEU A 80 2.80 -20.58 -11.51
N TYR A 81 3.30 -19.63 -12.31
CA TYR A 81 4.25 -19.93 -13.39
C TYR A 81 5.48 -20.70 -12.90
N LYS A 82 6.08 -20.27 -11.79
CA LYS A 82 7.24 -20.96 -11.20
C LYS A 82 6.88 -22.36 -10.74
N SER A 83 5.73 -22.52 -10.09
CA SER A 83 5.27 -23.84 -9.64
C SER A 83 5.00 -24.79 -10.80
N GLN A 84 4.44 -24.31 -11.93
CA GLN A 84 4.24 -25.11 -13.14
C GLN A 84 5.56 -25.58 -13.74
N LYS A 85 6.54 -24.68 -13.87
CA LYS A 85 7.87 -25.01 -14.39
C LYS A 85 8.60 -26.04 -13.52
N ILE A 86 8.50 -25.90 -12.20
CA ILE A 86 9.10 -26.87 -11.27
C ILE A 86 8.35 -28.20 -11.31
N CYS A 87 7.03 -28.18 -11.45
CA CYS A 87 6.21 -29.37 -11.62
C CYS A 87 6.68 -30.17 -12.84
N GLU A 88 6.82 -29.52 -13.99
CA GLU A 88 7.34 -30.11 -15.22
C GLU A 88 8.75 -30.70 -15.01
N GLN A 89 9.65 -29.96 -14.38
CA GLN A 89 11.00 -30.42 -14.12
C GLN A 89 11.04 -31.65 -13.19
N LEU A 90 10.24 -31.67 -12.11
CA LEU A 90 10.21 -32.78 -11.17
C LEU A 90 9.50 -34.00 -11.76
N ASP A 91 8.44 -33.79 -12.52
CA ASP A 91 7.70 -34.86 -13.18
C ASP A 91 8.56 -35.53 -14.28
N THR A 92 9.29 -34.74 -15.08
CA THR A 92 10.23 -35.27 -16.10
C THR A 92 11.37 -36.07 -15.47
N GLN A 93 11.88 -35.66 -14.30
CA GLN A 93 12.86 -36.45 -13.53
C GLN A 93 12.28 -37.81 -13.07
N GLN A 94 11.00 -37.85 -12.72
CA GLN A 94 10.28 -39.09 -12.41
C GLN A 94 9.79 -39.86 -13.65
N LYS A 95 10.19 -39.44 -14.86
CA LYS A 95 9.80 -40.05 -16.15
C LYS A 95 8.29 -40.06 -16.39
N LEU A 96 7.58 -39.08 -15.86
CA LEU A 96 6.19 -38.86 -16.21
C LEU A 96 6.16 -38.10 -17.53
N GLU A 97 5.59 -38.71 -18.56
CA GLU A 97 5.50 -38.11 -19.91
C GLU A 97 4.30 -37.17 -20.08
N LYS A 98 3.34 -37.21 -19.15
CA LYS A 98 2.11 -36.41 -19.21
C LYS A 98 1.79 -35.78 -17.86
N PRO A 99 1.36 -34.51 -17.83
CA PRO A 99 0.86 -33.89 -16.61
C PRO A 99 -0.46 -34.54 -16.20
N ILE A 100 -0.75 -34.53 -14.90
CA ILE A 100 -2.02 -35.06 -14.36
C ILE A 100 -3.19 -34.21 -14.82
N GLU A 101 -3.03 -32.89 -14.77
CA GLU A 101 -3.97 -31.93 -15.33
C GLU A 101 -3.26 -31.14 -16.43
N ALA A 102 -3.95 -30.84 -17.53
CA ALA A 102 -3.34 -30.18 -18.69
C ALA A 102 -2.66 -28.85 -18.34
N TRP A 103 -3.17 -28.12 -17.34
CA TRP A 103 -2.63 -26.84 -16.88
C TRP A 103 -1.49 -26.95 -15.84
N TYR A 104 -1.13 -28.13 -15.36
CA TYR A 104 -0.02 -28.28 -14.40
C TYR A 104 1.34 -27.95 -15.00
N TRP A 105 1.49 -28.20 -16.29
CA TRP A 105 2.68 -27.82 -17.03
C TRP A 105 2.38 -26.61 -17.91
N LEU A 106 3.42 -25.85 -18.20
CA LEU A 106 3.33 -24.82 -19.20
C LEU A 106 3.11 -25.46 -20.57
N PRO A 107 2.24 -24.89 -21.42
CA PRO A 107 2.20 -25.26 -22.83
C PRO A 107 3.61 -25.21 -23.40
N GLN A 108 4.01 -26.27 -24.11
CA GLN A 108 5.28 -26.28 -24.84
C GLN A 108 5.16 -25.32 -26.04
N ASP A 109 5.37 -24.04 -25.80
CA ASP A 109 5.56 -23.06 -26.85
C ASP A 109 6.91 -23.33 -27.51
N ASN A 110 6.88 -24.08 -28.62
CA ASN A 110 7.99 -24.10 -29.56
C ASN A 110 8.29 -22.65 -29.96
N GLU A 111 9.55 -22.22 -29.82
CA GLU A 111 10.03 -20.88 -30.15
C GLU A 111 9.82 -20.52 -31.64
N SER A 112 8.62 -20.10 -32.00
CA SER A 112 8.35 -19.34 -33.22
C SER A 112 6.98 -18.66 -33.15
N ASN A 113 6.98 -17.43 -32.64
CA ASN A 113 6.24 -16.30 -33.21
C ASN A 113 4.72 -16.50 -33.47
N SER A 114 3.89 -16.18 -32.48
CA SER A 114 2.70 -15.33 -32.69
C SER A 114 2.04 -15.03 -31.35
N GLU A 115 1.83 -13.75 -31.08
CA GLU A 115 0.77 -13.30 -30.21
C GLU A 115 -0.53 -14.05 -30.57
N ASP A 116 -1.29 -14.46 -29.55
CA ASP A 116 -2.64 -15.01 -29.66
C ASP A 116 -2.74 -16.51 -29.96
N SER A 117 -2.59 -17.32 -28.91
CA SER A 117 -3.30 -18.60 -28.80
C SER A 117 -3.92 -18.69 -27.41
N SER A 118 -4.98 -17.89 -27.24
CA SER A 118 -5.94 -18.01 -26.15
C SER A 118 -6.48 -19.45 -26.14
N SER A 119 -6.00 -20.26 -25.19
CA SER A 119 -6.50 -21.61 -24.97
C SER A 119 -7.80 -21.52 -24.16
N GLU A 120 -8.87 -21.04 -24.79
CA GLU A 120 -10.15 -20.67 -24.16
C GLU A 120 -11.09 -21.86 -23.84
N GLU A 121 -10.61 -23.10 -23.77
CA GLU A 121 -11.51 -24.26 -23.61
C GLU A 121 -11.38 -25.02 -22.28
N ASP A 122 -10.52 -24.58 -21.35
CA ASP A 122 -10.44 -25.17 -19.99
C ASP A 122 -10.25 -24.12 -18.87
N ASP A 123 -10.41 -22.83 -19.19
CA ASP A 123 -10.11 -21.71 -18.29
C ASP A 123 -11.33 -21.25 -17.45
N GLU A 124 -12.45 -21.98 -17.50
CA GLU A 124 -13.72 -21.54 -16.90
C GLU A 124 -13.96 -21.95 -15.44
N SER A 125 -13.07 -22.71 -14.77
CA SER A 125 -13.42 -23.29 -13.45
C SER A 125 -12.55 -22.92 -12.25
N PHE A 126 -11.29 -22.48 -12.40
CA PHE A 126 -10.42 -22.21 -11.25
C PHE A 126 -9.71 -20.86 -11.33
N SER A 127 -9.73 -20.12 -10.21
CA SER A 127 -8.95 -18.89 -10.06
C SER A 127 -7.44 -19.17 -10.03
N VAL A 128 -6.61 -18.15 -10.26
CA VAL A 128 -5.13 -18.27 -10.21
C VAL A 128 -4.67 -18.76 -8.83
N ASP A 129 -5.31 -18.28 -7.77
CA ASP A 129 -5.07 -18.70 -6.39
C ASP A 129 -5.44 -20.18 -6.17
N GLU A 130 -6.59 -20.63 -6.65
CA GLU A 130 -7.00 -22.05 -6.55
C GLU A 130 -6.05 -22.96 -7.33
N LYS A 131 -5.67 -22.56 -8.54
CA LYS A 131 -4.67 -23.26 -9.36
C LYS A 131 -3.34 -23.39 -8.60
N LEU A 132 -2.86 -22.31 -7.98
CA LEU A 132 -1.63 -22.33 -7.19
C LEU A 132 -1.74 -23.24 -5.96
N GLU A 133 -2.87 -23.24 -5.26
CA GLU A 133 -3.10 -24.13 -4.12
C GLU A 133 -3.08 -25.60 -4.52
N ILE A 134 -3.80 -25.95 -5.58
CA ILE A 134 -3.90 -27.32 -6.09
C ILE A 134 -2.50 -27.81 -6.48
N LEU A 135 -1.75 -27.01 -7.22
CA LEU A 135 -0.41 -27.36 -7.68
C LEU A 135 0.60 -27.45 -6.52
N THR A 136 0.50 -26.57 -5.54
CA THR A 136 1.32 -26.63 -4.32
C THR A 136 1.03 -27.89 -3.51
N LYS A 137 -0.24 -28.30 -3.39
CA LYS A 137 -0.63 -29.57 -2.74
C LYS A 137 -0.08 -30.78 -3.50
N TYR A 138 -0.09 -30.74 -4.82
CA TYR A 138 0.48 -31.80 -5.66
C TYR A 138 2.00 -31.95 -5.44
N LEU A 139 2.75 -30.85 -5.55
CA LEU A 139 4.20 -30.83 -5.35
C LEU A 139 4.61 -31.38 -3.97
N ARG A 140 3.84 -31.06 -2.93
CA ARG A 140 4.09 -31.52 -1.57
C ARG A 140 3.78 -32.99 -1.34
N LYS A 141 2.69 -33.51 -1.93
CA LYS A 141 2.28 -34.90 -1.72
C LYS A 141 3.10 -35.89 -2.54
N LYS A 142 3.43 -35.52 -3.78
CA LYS A 142 4.08 -36.45 -4.72
C LYS A 142 5.60 -36.31 -4.74
N HIS A 143 6.09 -35.07 -4.69
CA HIS A 143 7.52 -34.77 -4.80
C HIS A 143 8.15 -34.32 -3.48
N PHE A 144 7.36 -34.24 -2.39
CA PHE A 144 7.79 -33.67 -1.11
C PHE A 144 8.52 -32.34 -1.28
N TYR A 145 8.07 -31.50 -2.23
CA TYR A 145 8.74 -30.25 -2.58
C TYR A 145 7.95 -29.04 -2.10
N CYS A 146 8.64 -28.05 -1.53
CA CYS A 146 8.05 -26.76 -1.18
C CYS A 146 8.59 -25.65 -2.07
N ILE A 147 7.71 -25.04 -2.87
CA ILE A 147 8.00 -23.92 -3.76
C ILE A 147 8.54 -22.67 -3.02
N TRP A 148 8.13 -22.47 -1.78
CA TRP A 148 8.52 -21.30 -0.98
C TRP A 148 9.87 -21.49 -0.29
N CYS A 149 10.17 -22.71 0.18
CA CYS A 149 11.50 -23.04 0.71
C CYS A 149 12.53 -23.24 -0.41
N GLY A 150 12.10 -23.65 -1.60
CA GLY A 150 12.98 -23.97 -2.72
C GLY A 150 13.72 -25.31 -2.57
N VAL A 151 13.25 -26.20 -1.69
CA VAL A 151 13.90 -27.49 -1.39
C VAL A 151 12.92 -28.67 -1.50
N ALA A 152 13.46 -29.82 -1.88
CA ALA A 152 12.80 -31.12 -1.79
C ALA A 152 13.17 -31.79 -0.46
N TYR A 153 12.18 -32.36 0.19
CA TYR A 153 12.31 -33.09 1.45
C TYR A 153 12.37 -34.59 1.18
N HIS A 154 12.78 -35.36 2.18
CA HIS A 154 12.93 -36.80 2.01
C HIS A 154 11.60 -37.55 2.10
N ASN A 155 10.70 -37.14 3.00
CA ASN A 155 9.41 -37.80 3.26
C ASN A 155 8.35 -36.78 3.73
N GLU A 156 7.10 -37.26 3.88
CA GLU A 156 5.98 -36.43 4.35
C GLU A 156 6.20 -35.87 5.75
N ASP A 157 6.72 -36.68 6.67
CA ASP A 157 7.00 -36.25 8.05
C ASP A 157 8.10 -35.17 8.08
N ASP A 158 9.15 -35.34 7.27
CA ASP A 158 10.25 -34.38 7.13
C ASP A 158 9.76 -33.03 6.59
N LEU A 159 8.88 -33.07 5.60
CA LEU A 159 8.20 -31.88 5.06
C LEU A 159 7.33 -31.21 6.13
N ARG A 160 6.63 -31.97 6.95
CA ARG A 160 5.72 -31.45 7.98
C ARG A 160 6.48 -30.78 9.13
N ASP A 161 7.61 -31.35 9.54
CA ASP A 161 8.38 -30.88 10.69
C ASP A 161 9.32 -29.72 10.34
N ASN A 162 9.83 -29.68 9.11
CA ASN A 162 10.83 -28.67 8.71
C ASN A 162 10.27 -27.52 7.86
N CYS A 163 9.07 -27.64 7.27
CA CYS A 163 8.51 -26.58 6.45
C CYS A 163 7.54 -25.69 7.26
N PRO A 164 7.71 -24.35 7.27
CA PRO A 164 6.95 -23.47 8.15
C PRO A 164 5.47 -23.32 7.77
N GLY A 165 5.09 -23.67 6.54
CA GLY A 165 3.68 -23.70 6.12
C GLY A 165 3.51 -24.01 4.65
N ASN A 166 2.29 -23.86 4.12
CA ASN A 166 1.98 -24.15 2.72
C ASN A 166 1.74 -22.88 1.87
N THR A 167 1.66 -21.72 2.52
CA THR A 167 1.45 -20.44 1.84
C THR A 167 2.73 -19.62 1.77
N ARG A 168 2.73 -18.62 0.89
CA ARG A 168 3.79 -17.63 0.79
C ARG A 168 4.02 -16.86 2.08
N ASN A 169 2.96 -16.58 2.84
CA ASN A 169 3.06 -15.77 4.06
C ASN A 169 3.73 -16.50 5.23
N ASP A 170 3.80 -17.83 5.15
CA ASP A 170 4.43 -18.65 6.18
C ASP A 170 5.96 -18.69 6.05
N HIS A 171 6.53 -18.13 4.97
CA HIS A 171 7.96 -18.15 4.63
C HIS A 171 8.50 -16.72 4.42
#